data_AF-A0A060WC42-F1
#
_entry.id   AF-A0A060WC42-F1
#
_cell.length_a   1.000
_cell.length_b   1.000
_cell.length_c   1.000
_cell.angle_alpha   90.00
_cell.angle_beta   90.00
_cell.angle_gamma   90.00
#
_symmetry.space_group_name_H-M   'P 1'
#
loop_
_entity.id
_entity.type
_entity.pdbx_description
1 polymer ?
#
loop_
_entity_poly.entity_id
_entity_poly.type
_entity_poly.pdbx_seq_one_letter_code
_entity_poly.pdbx_strand_id
1 'polypeptide(L)'
;MEGTDDDVPLILTWDDATSGLLSEETERGDENGGGGYDIVNNQVIPTPGPPPNYSSHIASLQQSWEINYQEAAIYLQEGENNDKFFTHPRNPKALAAYLFAHNHLFYMMELLTGLLLMVLSLSEAPAVPSLRLDVYVHATLELLALVMVAFELCMKLRWLGFHTFIRHKRTMVKCLLNLYYSQDSIVPNEIAGVLFPDVMMPAYSRNRWSCVFFIVYLSIELYFIMNLLLAVVFDTFNGVEKMKFKSLMLHKRSAIDHAFQLLVSRQRPMGLSLKQFDGLMRFYRPRMSARDRFLTYKALNTAGAPMLSRKNKEPLLDPEGKCVHACNEKC
;
A
#
# COMPACT_ATOMS: atom_id res chain seq x y z
N MET A 1 20.66 -3.80 46.22
CA MET A 1 19.47 -4.24 45.46
C MET A 1 18.72 -2.96 45.09
N GLU A 2 19.15 -2.13 44.14
CA GLU A 2 19.72 -2.37 42.79
C GLU A 2 18.76 -3.24 41.97
N GLY A 3 18.16 -2.80 40.87
CA GLY A 3 18.23 -1.53 40.14
C GLY A 3 17.01 -1.36 39.22
N THR A 4 16.81 -0.13 38.76
CA THR A 4 15.80 0.31 37.78
C THR A 4 16.31 0.16 36.34
N ASP A 5 15.38 0.26 35.39
CA ASP A 5 15.56 0.51 33.93
C ASP A 5 16.00 -0.74 33.11
N ASP A 6 15.49 -1.08 31.92
CA ASP A 6 14.95 -0.32 30.80
C ASP A 6 13.96 -1.15 29.95
N ASP A 7 12.78 -0.60 29.66
CA ASP A 7 11.92 -0.99 28.53
C ASP A 7 12.37 -0.18 27.28
N VAL A 8 13.21 -0.79 26.44
CA VAL A 8 13.67 -0.17 25.19
C VAL A 8 12.68 -0.46 24.06
N PRO A 9 12.12 0.56 23.37
CA PRO A 9 11.33 0.34 22.17
C PRO A 9 12.24 -0.10 21.02
N LEU A 10 11.83 -1.17 20.33
CA LEU A 10 12.50 -1.87 19.22
C LEU A 10 12.74 -1.03 17.93
N ILE A 11 12.88 0.29 18.06
CA ILE A 11 13.12 1.26 16.97
C ILE A 11 14.61 1.62 16.83
N LEU A 12 15.45 1.38 17.84
CA LEU A 12 16.86 1.81 17.82
C LEU A 12 17.85 0.80 17.21
N THR A 13 17.43 -0.40 16.81
CA THR A 13 18.36 -1.40 16.25
C THR A 13 18.51 -1.36 14.72
N TRP A 14 17.70 -0.54 14.02
CA TRP A 14 17.77 -0.43 12.56
C TRP A 14 18.87 0.51 12.05
N ASP A 15 19.32 1.46 12.87
CA ASP A 15 20.39 2.39 12.48
C ASP A 15 21.78 1.73 12.52
N ASP A 16 22.02 0.76 13.41
CA ASP A 16 23.31 0.07 13.51
C ASP A 16 23.52 -1.03 12.44
N ALA A 17 22.46 -1.63 11.92
CA ALA A 17 22.57 -2.64 10.85
C ALA A 17 22.95 -2.06 9.48
N THR A 18 22.72 -0.75 9.27
CA THR A 18 22.99 -0.08 7.99
C THR A 18 24.43 0.43 7.88
N SER A 19 25.09 0.63 9.02
CA SER A 19 26.48 1.14 9.09
C SER A 19 27.53 0.07 8.76
N GLY A 20 27.22 -1.21 8.99
CA GLY A 20 28.11 -2.32 8.66
C GLY A 20 28.21 -2.65 7.16
N LEU A 21 27.13 -2.41 6.40
CA LEU A 21 27.07 -2.82 4.98
C LEU A 21 27.78 -1.85 4.02
N LEU A 22 28.23 -0.68 4.49
CA LEU A 22 28.91 0.34 3.68
C LEU A 22 30.44 0.27 3.74
N SER A 23 31.01 -0.68 4.48
CA SER A 23 32.47 -0.75 4.71
C SER A 23 33.19 -1.82 3.87
N GLU A 24 32.48 -2.71 3.17
CA GLU A 24 33.09 -3.87 2.47
C GLU A 24 33.29 -3.70 0.95
N GLU A 25 32.93 -2.56 0.33
CA GLU A 25 33.09 -2.38 -1.13
C GLU A 25 34.31 -1.52 -1.57
N THR A 26 35.27 -1.21 -0.67
CA THR A 26 36.39 -0.29 -1.02
C THR A 26 37.78 -0.95 -1.13
N GLU A 27 37.90 -2.28 -1.20
CA GLU A 27 39.20 -2.91 -1.45
C GLU A 27 39.14 -3.98 -2.56
N ARG A 28 39.37 -3.52 -3.80
CA ARG A 28 40.09 -4.33 -4.79
C ARG A 28 40.80 -3.42 -5.78
N GLY A 29 42.12 -3.33 -5.60
CA GLY A 29 43.01 -2.63 -6.50
C GLY A 29 43.22 -3.39 -7.81
N ASP A 30 43.59 -2.64 -8.83
CA ASP A 30 44.53 -3.08 -9.86
C ASP A 30 45.37 -1.86 -10.28
N GLU A 31 46.59 -1.82 -9.76
CA GLU A 31 47.69 -1.02 -10.29
C GLU A 31 48.31 -1.77 -11.47
N ASN A 32 48.45 -1.10 -12.61
CA ASN A 32 49.63 -1.26 -13.44
C ASN A 32 49.81 -0.02 -14.33
N GLY A 33 51.03 0.51 -14.30
CA GLY A 33 51.36 1.84 -14.79
C GLY A 33 52.04 1.89 -16.16
N GLY A 34 52.27 3.13 -16.60
CA GLY A 34 53.53 3.52 -17.22
C GLY A 34 53.47 4.01 -18.67
N GLY A 35 53.88 5.26 -18.88
CA GLY A 35 54.56 5.70 -20.11
C GLY A 35 54.09 7.03 -20.71
N GLY A 36 54.95 8.06 -20.67
CA GLY A 36 54.84 9.33 -21.44
C GLY A 36 54.84 9.10 -22.95
N TYR A 37 54.62 10.09 -23.82
CA TYR A 37 55.41 11.33 -24.00
C TYR A 37 54.68 12.40 -24.85
N ASP A 38 55.18 13.63 -24.70
CA ASP A 38 55.35 14.75 -25.65
C ASP A 38 54.19 15.62 -26.18
N ILE A 39 54.40 16.92 -25.90
CA ILE A 39 53.76 18.13 -26.41
C ILE A 39 54.32 18.44 -27.80
N VAL A 40 53.47 18.56 -28.83
CA VAL A 40 53.67 19.52 -29.92
C VAL A 40 52.32 20.12 -30.34
N ASN A 41 52.25 21.43 -30.22
CA ASN A 41 51.19 22.33 -30.65
C ASN A 41 51.06 22.33 -32.19
N ASN A 42 49.85 22.19 -32.72
CA ASN A 42 49.53 22.71 -34.05
C ASN A 42 48.16 23.37 -34.02
N GLN A 43 48.16 24.69 -34.23
CA GLN A 43 46.96 25.50 -34.32
C GLN A 43 46.07 25.04 -35.48
N VAL A 44 44.81 24.77 -35.16
CA VAL A 44 43.67 25.14 -35.99
C VAL A 44 42.69 25.79 -35.03
N ILE A 45 42.23 27.00 -35.35
CA ILE A 45 41.10 27.64 -34.67
C ILE A 45 39.84 27.19 -35.42
N PRO A 46 39.06 26.22 -34.92
CA PRO A 46 37.66 26.10 -35.27
C PRO A 46 36.84 26.82 -34.20
N THR A 47 35.96 27.69 -34.66
CA THR A 47 34.77 28.19 -33.94
C THR A 47 34.24 27.19 -32.91
N PRO A 48 33.84 27.62 -31.69
CA PRO A 48 33.30 26.71 -30.68
C PRO A 48 31.91 26.21 -31.11
N GLY A 49 31.91 25.10 -31.86
CA GLY A 49 30.77 24.22 -31.99
C GLY A 49 30.76 23.24 -30.81
N PRO A 50 29.59 22.86 -30.28
CA PRO A 50 29.52 21.88 -29.21
C PRO A 50 30.11 20.53 -29.67
N PRO A 51 30.88 19.82 -28.83
CA PRO A 51 31.51 18.56 -29.21
C PRO A 51 30.47 17.50 -29.59
N PRO A 52 30.74 16.63 -30.58
CA PRO A 52 29.76 15.70 -31.17
C PRO A 52 29.19 14.67 -30.18
N ASN A 53 29.84 14.46 -29.03
CA ASN A 53 29.41 13.54 -27.97
C ASN A 53 28.64 14.23 -26.82
N TYR A 54 28.39 15.54 -26.89
CA TYR A 54 27.63 16.25 -25.86
C TYR A 54 26.15 15.87 -25.87
N SER A 55 25.56 15.75 -27.07
CA SER A 55 24.14 15.42 -27.24
C SER A 55 23.80 14.00 -26.78
N SER A 56 24.70 13.03 -27.00
CA SER A 56 24.51 11.65 -26.54
C SER A 56 24.63 11.52 -25.03
N HIS A 57 25.55 12.26 -24.40
CA HIS A 57 25.70 12.28 -22.94
C HIS A 57 24.56 13.03 -22.24
N ILE A 58 23.98 14.07 -22.85
CA ILE A 58 22.78 14.73 -22.33
C ILE A 58 21.55 13.82 -22.45
N ALA A 59 21.39 13.12 -23.57
CA ALA A 59 20.30 12.17 -23.76
C ALA A 59 20.36 11.03 -22.74
N SER A 60 21.54 10.48 -22.47
CA SER A 60 21.71 9.43 -21.46
C SER A 60 21.45 9.92 -20.04
N LEU A 61 21.89 11.14 -19.69
CA LEU A 61 21.57 11.77 -18.41
C LEU A 61 20.06 12.04 -18.27
N GLN A 62 19.40 12.60 -19.30
CA GLN A 62 17.96 12.83 -19.28
C GLN A 62 17.18 11.53 -19.08
N GLN A 63 17.57 10.48 -19.80
CA GLN A 63 16.96 9.16 -19.68
C GLN A 63 17.18 8.55 -18.28
N SER A 64 18.35 8.78 -17.66
CA SER A 64 18.61 8.37 -16.28
C SER A 64 17.70 9.10 -15.28
N TRP A 65 17.45 10.40 -15.46
CA TRP A 65 16.56 11.16 -14.59
C TRP A 65 15.09 10.79 -14.77
N GLU A 66 14.64 10.48 -15.98
CA GLU A 66 13.28 9.99 -16.22
C GLU A 66 12.97 8.71 -15.47
N ILE A 67 13.92 7.76 -15.46
CA ILE A 67 13.80 6.51 -14.68
C ILE A 67 13.69 6.83 -13.19
N ASN A 68 14.52 7.74 -12.65
CA ASN A 68 14.47 8.14 -11.25
C ASN A 68 13.14 8.83 -10.90
N TYR A 69 12.58 9.65 -11.79
CA TYR A 69 11.27 10.28 -11.58
C TYR A 69 10.15 9.25 -11.58
N GLN A 70 10.21 8.27 -12.47
CA GLN A 70 9.24 7.19 -12.53
C GLN A 70 9.31 6.31 -11.28
N GLU A 71 10.51 5.92 -10.83
CA GLU A 71 10.70 5.12 -9.62
C GLU A 71 10.21 5.86 -8.37
N ALA A 72 10.57 7.13 -8.22
CA ALA A 72 10.10 7.97 -7.13
C ALA A 72 8.56 8.12 -7.12
N ALA A 73 7.94 8.23 -8.30
CA ALA A 73 6.48 8.26 -8.41
C ALA A 73 5.83 6.94 -7.96
N ILE A 74 6.44 5.79 -8.25
CA ILE A 74 5.96 4.48 -7.79
C ILE A 74 6.06 4.38 -6.27
N TYR A 75 7.16 4.84 -5.65
CA TYR A 75 7.24 4.88 -4.18
C TYR A 75 6.11 5.70 -3.56
N LEU A 76 5.80 6.88 -4.12
CA LEU A 76 4.66 7.68 -3.65
C LEU A 76 3.33 6.93 -3.80
N GLN A 77 3.11 6.23 -4.91
CA GLN A 77 1.90 5.43 -5.15
C GLN A 77 1.81 4.23 -4.19
N GLU A 78 2.90 3.51 -3.94
CA GLU A 78 2.96 2.42 -2.97
C GLU A 78 2.70 2.93 -1.55
N GLY A 79 3.24 4.10 -1.20
CA GLY A 79 2.94 4.78 0.06
C GLY A 79 1.46 5.13 0.21
N GLU A 80 0.84 5.67 -0.85
CA GLU A 80 -0.58 6.03 -0.91
C GLU A 80 -1.49 4.80 -0.76
N ASN A 81 -1.17 3.72 -1.47
CA ASN A 81 -1.93 2.46 -1.48
C ASN A 81 -1.65 1.54 -0.29
N ASN A 82 -0.68 1.89 0.57
CA ASN A 82 -0.23 1.07 1.70
C ASN A 82 0.34 -0.30 1.25
N ASP A 83 1.03 -0.30 0.11
CA ASP A 83 1.74 -1.45 -0.42
C ASP A 83 3.15 -1.54 0.16
N LYS A 84 3.55 -2.74 0.56
CA LYS A 84 4.82 -2.92 1.26
C LYS A 84 6.01 -2.77 0.29
N PHE A 85 7.03 -2.00 0.66
CA PHE A 85 8.19 -1.71 -0.20
C PHE A 85 9.08 -2.92 -0.58
N PHE A 86 8.95 -4.07 0.09
CA PHE A 86 9.78 -5.25 -0.25
C PHE A 86 9.46 -5.85 -1.62
N THR A 87 8.28 -5.54 -2.18
CA THR A 87 7.86 -5.95 -3.54
C THR A 87 8.14 -4.91 -4.61
N HIS A 88 8.89 -3.86 -4.28
CA HIS A 88 9.16 -2.75 -5.18
C HIS A 88 9.84 -3.23 -6.48
N PRO A 89 9.36 -2.80 -7.67
CA PRO A 89 9.86 -3.31 -8.95
C PRO A 89 11.25 -2.75 -9.31
N ARG A 90 12.32 -3.47 -8.98
CA ARG A 90 13.70 -3.10 -9.33
C ARG A 90 14.12 -3.41 -10.77
N ASN A 91 13.43 -4.35 -11.43
CA ASN A 91 13.78 -4.83 -12.76
C ASN A 91 12.70 -4.44 -13.79
N PRO A 92 13.03 -4.23 -15.08
CA PRO A 92 12.05 -3.85 -16.09
C PRO A 92 10.92 -4.88 -16.28
N LYS A 93 11.22 -6.16 -16.10
CA LYS A 93 10.21 -7.23 -16.10
C LYS A 93 9.25 -7.14 -14.91
N ALA A 94 9.77 -6.81 -13.73
CA ALA A 94 8.97 -6.64 -12.52
C ALA A 94 8.12 -5.35 -12.61
N LEU A 95 8.65 -4.30 -13.22
CA LEU A 95 7.94 -3.05 -13.48
C LEU A 95 6.75 -3.27 -14.44
N ALA A 96 6.94 -4.02 -15.53
CA ALA A 96 5.84 -4.34 -16.44
C ALA A 96 4.74 -5.17 -15.75
N ALA A 97 5.13 -6.15 -14.92
CA ALA A 97 4.18 -6.93 -14.13
C ALA A 97 3.43 -6.07 -13.10
N TYR A 98 4.13 -5.15 -12.43
CA TYR A 98 3.55 -4.20 -11.48
C TYR A 98 2.52 -3.29 -12.16
N LEU A 99 2.88 -2.68 -13.30
CA LEU A 99 1.99 -1.78 -14.04
C LEU A 99 0.74 -2.50 -14.55
N PHE A 100 0.90 -3.75 -14.99
CA PHE A 100 -0.22 -4.58 -15.43
C PHE A 100 -1.17 -4.92 -14.28
N ALA A 101 -0.63 -5.26 -13.10
CA ALA A 101 -1.43 -5.60 -11.92
C ALA A 101 -2.15 -4.37 -11.32
N HIS A 102 -1.52 -3.18 -11.38
CA HIS A 102 -2.10 -1.93 -10.88
C HIS A 102 -3.02 -1.23 -11.91
N ASN A 103 -3.50 -1.96 -12.92
CA ASN A 103 -4.45 -1.42 -13.87
C ASN A 103 -5.87 -1.40 -13.27
N HIS A 104 -6.60 -0.31 -13.49
CA HIS A 104 -7.98 -0.15 -13.03
C HIS A 104 -8.90 -1.29 -13.50
N LEU A 105 -8.65 -1.84 -14.69
CA LEU A 105 -9.40 -2.99 -15.21
C LEU A 105 -9.28 -4.22 -14.32
N PHE A 106 -8.10 -4.45 -13.73
CA PHE A 106 -7.89 -5.60 -12.85
C PHE A 106 -8.69 -5.43 -11.54
N TYR A 107 -8.68 -4.24 -10.95
CA TYR A 107 -9.52 -3.95 -9.78
C TYR A 107 -11.02 -4.05 -10.07
N MET A 108 -11.46 -3.63 -11.27
CA MET A 108 -12.87 -3.79 -11.68
C MET A 108 -13.24 -5.25 -11.86
N MET A 109 -12.35 -6.09 -12.41
CA MET A 109 -12.58 -7.53 -12.50
C MET A 109 -12.70 -8.16 -11.11
N GLU A 110 -11.78 -7.87 -10.18
CA GLU A 110 -11.84 -8.40 -8.81
C GLU A 110 -13.15 -7.99 -8.09
N LEU A 111 -13.58 -6.74 -8.29
CA LEU A 111 -14.83 -6.23 -7.73
C LEU A 111 -16.06 -6.93 -8.33
N LEU A 112 -16.09 -7.10 -9.65
CA LEU A 112 -17.19 -7.77 -10.35
C LEU A 112 -17.28 -9.25 -9.97
N THR A 113 -16.13 -9.96 -9.89
CA THR A 113 -16.08 -11.36 -9.42
C THR A 113 -16.60 -11.47 -7.98
N GLY A 114 -16.18 -10.56 -7.09
CA GLY A 114 -16.65 -10.54 -5.70
C GLY A 114 -18.15 -10.22 -5.58
N LEU A 115 -18.65 -9.27 -6.37
CA LEU A 115 -20.07 -8.95 -6.42
C LEU A 115 -20.89 -10.12 -6.96
N LEU A 116 -20.41 -10.80 -8.01
CA LEU A 116 -21.04 -12.00 -8.56
C LEU A 116 -21.16 -13.10 -7.50
N LEU A 117 -20.08 -13.40 -6.75
CA LEU A 117 -20.11 -14.37 -5.66
C LEU A 117 -21.09 -13.99 -4.53
N MET A 118 -21.17 -12.71 -4.19
CA MET A 118 -22.12 -12.22 -3.19
C MET A 118 -23.58 -12.26 -3.65
N VAL A 119 -23.83 -12.14 -4.96
CA VAL A 119 -25.18 -12.30 -5.52
C VAL A 119 -25.55 -13.78 -5.61
N LEU A 120 -24.60 -14.65 -5.96
CA LEU A 120 -24.82 -16.10 -6.00
C LEU A 120 -25.18 -16.67 -4.63
N SER A 121 -24.58 -16.16 -3.55
CA SER A 121 -24.96 -16.58 -2.19
C SER A 121 -26.39 -16.20 -1.80
N LEU A 122 -27.00 -15.18 -2.42
CA LEU A 122 -28.41 -14.81 -2.21
C LEU A 122 -29.39 -15.75 -2.94
N SER A 123 -28.90 -16.44 -3.98
CA SER A 123 -29.66 -17.43 -4.76
C SER A 123 -29.48 -18.86 -4.25
N GLU A 124 -28.55 -19.11 -3.33
CA GLU A 124 -28.37 -20.40 -2.66
C GLU A 124 -29.42 -20.64 -1.58
N ALA A 125 -29.73 -21.92 -1.30
CA ALA A 125 -30.69 -22.27 -0.27
C ALA A 125 -30.20 -21.81 1.12
N PRO A 126 -31.03 -21.13 1.95
CA PRO A 126 -32.40 -20.70 1.70
C PRO A 126 -32.48 -19.37 0.92
N ALA A 127 -32.74 -19.46 -0.38
CA ALA A 127 -32.78 -18.31 -1.28
C ALA A 127 -34.03 -17.45 -1.02
N VAL A 128 -33.91 -16.16 -1.31
CA VAL A 128 -35.08 -15.27 -1.38
C VAL A 128 -36.06 -15.85 -2.43
N PRO A 129 -37.36 -16.04 -2.11
CA PRO A 129 -38.31 -16.72 -2.99
C PRO A 129 -38.39 -16.17 -4.42
N SER A 130 -38.06 -14.89 -4.60
CA SER A 130 -38.07 -14.20 -5.90
C SER A 130 -36.81 -14.42 -6.75
N LEU A 131 -35.72 -14.94 -6.19
CA LEU A 131 -34.39 -15.08 -6.81
C LEU A 131 -33.95 -16.54 -6.95
N ARG A 132 -34.91 -17.48 -7.03
CA ARG A 132 -34.61 -18.89 -7.29
C ARG A 132 -34.09 -19.05 -8.73
N LEU A 133 -32.81 -19.35 -8.85
CA LEU A 133 -32.18 -19.78 -10.09
C LEU A 133 -32.26 -21.30 -10.22
N ASP A 134 -32.31 -21.77 -11.47
CA ASP A 134 -32.21 -23.20 -11.75
C ASP A 134 -30.81 -23.73 -11.41
N VAL A 135 -30.73 -24.98 -10.99
CA VAL A 135 -29.52 -25.62 -10.45
C VAL A 135 -28.36 -25.52 -11.45
N TYR A 136 -28.66 -25.68 -12.74
CA TYR A 136 -27.67 -25.59 -13.81
C TYR A 136 -27.14 -24.17 -14.03
N VAL A 137 -28.01 -23.17 -13.92
CA VAL A 137 -27.61 -21.76 -14.10
C VAL A 137 -26.75 -21.33 -12.92
N HIS A 138 -27.11 -21.72 -11.70
CA HIS A 138 -26.31 -21.46 -10.51
C HIS A 138 -24.92 -22.10 -10.61
N ALA A 139 -24.85 -23.40 -10.90
CA ALA A 139 -23.60 -24.15 -10.99
C ALA A 139 -22.64 -23.60 -12.07
N THR A 140 -23.18 -23.17 -13.22
CA THR A 140 -22.36 -22.60 -14.30
C THR A 140 -21.79 -21.21 -13.94
N LEU A 141 -22.56 -20.39 -13.22
CA LEU A 141 -22.10 -19.09 -12.72
C LEU A 141 -21.09 -19.23 -11.58
N GLU A 142 -21.27 -20.22 -10.70
CA GLU A 142 -20.32 -20.55 -9.64
C GLU A 142 -18.98 -21.02 -10.22
N LEU A 143 -19.01 -21.94 -11.20
CA LEU A 143 -17.80 -22.39 -11.90
C LEU A 143 -17.08 -21.23 -12.61
N LEU A 144 -17.84 -20.35 -13.27
CA LEU A 144 -17.30 -19.14 -13.90
C LEU A 144 -16.60 -18.24 -12.87
N ALA A 145 -17.23 -18.00 -11.72
CA ALA A 145 -16.66 -17.19 -10.66
C ALA A 145 -15.38 -17.82 -10.07
N LEU A 146 -15.37 -19.14 -9.84
CA LEU A 146 -14.19 -19.87 -9.36
C LEU A 146 -13.03 -19.80 -10.35
N VAL A 147 -13.30 -19.88 -11.66
CA VAL A 147 -12.28 -19.72 -12.72
C VAL A 147 -11.73 -18.29 -12.75
N MET A 148 -12.58 -17.28 -12.56
CA MET A 148 -12.15 -15.87 -12.48
C MET A 148 -11.24 -15.64 -11.26
N VAL A 149 -11.62 -16.16 -10.09
CA VAL A 149 -10.77 -16.10 -8.88
C VAL A 149 -9.44 -16.84 -9.09
N ALA A 150 -9.45 -18.01 -9.72
CA ALA A 150 -8.24 -18.75 -10.03
C ALA A 150 -7.31 -17.96 -10.98
N PHE A 151 -7.87 -17.32 -12.00
CA PHE A 151 -7.13 -16.44 -12.91
C PHE A 151 -6.49 -15.25 -12.19
N GLU A 152 -7.22 -14.58 -11.28
CA GLU A 152 -6.69 -13.50 -10.45
C GLU A 152 -5.51 -13.97 -9.59
N LEU A 153 -5.62 -15.16 -8.98
CA LEU A 153 -4.57 -15.76 -8.17
C LEU A 153 -3.33 -16.12 -9.00
N CYS A 154 -3.50 -16.68 -10.19
CA CYS A 154 -2.40 -16.96 -11.12
C CYS A 154 -1.68 -15.68 -11.55
N MET A 155 -2.42 -14.60 -11.83
CA MET A 155 -1.84 -13.30 -12.16
C MET A 155 -1.06 -12.70 -10.98
N LYS A 156 -1.59 -12.80 -9.75
CA LYS A 156 -0.87 -12.38 -8.54
C LYS A 156 0.37 -13.23 -8.29
N LEU A 157 0.33 -14.53 -8.52
CA LEU A 157 1.49 -15.41 -8.40
C LEU A 157 2.60 -15.01 -9.38
N ARG A 158 2.24 -14.69 -10.63
CA ARG A 158 3.19 -14.20 -11.65
C ARG A 158 3.84 -12.86 -11.26
N TRP A 159 3.11 -11.97 -10.59
CA TRP A 159 3.61 -10.66 -10.15
C TRP A 159 4.45 -10.72 -8.86
N LEU A 160 3.93 -11.32 -7.79
CA LEU A 160 4.59 -11.34 -6.46
C LEU A 160 5.71 -12.37 -6.36
N GLY A 161 5.72 -13.40 -7.20
CA GLY A 161 6.62 -14.54 -7.12
C GLY A 161 6.20 -15.56 -6.04
N PHE A 162 6.65 -16.81 -6.21
CA PHE A 162 6.16 -17.97 -5.47
C PHE A 162 6.38 -17.89 -3.94
N HIS A 163 7.58 -17.50 -3.50
CA HIS A 163 7.93 -17.46 -2.08
C HIS A 163 7.15 -16.38 -1.32
N THR A 164 7.03 -15.18 -1.90
CA THR A 164 6.23 -14.08 -1.34
C THR A 164 4.74 -14.42 -1.32
N PHE A 165 4.26 -15.07 -2.38
CA PHE A 165 2.87 -15.48 -2.52
C PHE A 165 2.43 -16.44 -1.40
N ILE A 166 3.21 -17.49 -1.13
CA ILE A 166 2.90 -18.49 -0.09
C ILE A 166 2.96 -17.88 1.32
N ARG A 167 3.83 -16.90 1.55
CA ARG A 167 3.93 -16.24 2.87
C ARG A 167 2.75 -15.29 3.15
N HIS A 168 1.98 -14.92 2.14
CA HIS A 168 0.88 -13.97 2.29
C HIS A 168 -0.41 -14.65 2.77
N LYS A 169 -0.70 -14.53 4.08
CA LYS A 169 -1.86 -15.18 4.74
C LYS A 169 -3.19 -15.00 4.00
N ARG A 170 -3.51 -13.77 3.56
CA ARG A 170 -4.79 -13.49 2.87
C ARG A 170 -4.91 -14.20 1.52
N THR A 171 -3.81 -14.29 0.77
CA THR A 171 -3.81 -14.95 -0.53
C THR A 171 -3.85 -16.46 -0.36
N MET A 172 -3.16 -17.00 0.65
CA MET A 172 -3.24 -18.42 1.00
C MET A 172 -4.65 -18.83 1.41
N VAL A 173 -5.33 -18.04 2.23
CA VAL A 173 -6.73 -18.29 2.58
C VAL A 173 -7.62 -18.28 1.33
N LYS A 174 -7.44 -17.33 0.42
CA LYS A 174 -8.17 -17.31 -0.87
C LYS A 174 -7.90 -18.57 -1.71
N CYS A 175 -6.65 -19.02 -1.80
CA CYS A 175 -6.29 -20.25 -2.52
C CYS A 175 -6.90 -21.50 -1.88
N LEU A 176 -6.81 -21.63 -0.55
CA LEU A 176 -7.37 -22.77 0.17
C LEU A 176 -8.88 -22.80 0.07
N LEU A 177 -9.56 -21.66 0.21
CA LEU A 177 -10.99 -21.55 0.02
C LEU A 177 -11.38 -21.91 -1.42
N ASN A 178 -10.72 -21.33 -2.44
CA ASN A 178 -11.01 -21.66 -3.83
C ASN A 178 -10.84 -23.17 -4.13
N LEU A 179 -9.81 -23.81 -3.56
CA LEU A 179 -9.60 -25.26 -3.67
C LEU A 179 -10.68 -26.06 -2.92
N TYR A 180 -11.05 -25.62 -1.73
CA TYR A 180 -12.12 -26.23 -0.93
C TYR A 180 -13.47 -26.16 -1.64
N TYR A 181 -13.88 -24.97 -2.10
CA TYR A 181 -15.12 -24.78 -2.86
C TYR A 181 -15.12 -25.57 -4.19
N SER A 182 -13.96 -25.75 -4.83
CA SER A 182 -13.86 -26.62 -6.02
C SER A 182 -14.09 -28.11 -5.74
N GLN A 183 -13.99 -28.53 -4.48
CA GLN A 183 -14.22 -29.91 -4.02
C GLN A 183 -15.62 -30.10 -3.43
N ASP A 184 -16.15 -29.09 -2.74
CA ASP A 184 -17.44 -29.10 -2.06
C ASP A 184 -18.67 -29.09 -2.99
N SER A 185 -18.49 -28.79 -4.28
CA SER A 185 -19.52 -28.98 -5.32
C SER A 185 -20.08 -30.41 -5.41
N ILE A 186 -19.55 -31.37 -4.63
CA ILE A 186 -19.94 -32.80 -4.64
C ILE A 186 -20.63 -33.26 -3.34
N VAL A 187 -20.61 -32.52 -2.21
CA VAL A 187 -21.26 -33.01 -0.97
C VAL A 187 -21.91 -31.88 -0.17
N PRO A 188 -23.25 -31.84 -0.03
CA PRO A 188 -23.90 -30.89 0.87
C PRO A 188 -23.71 -31.34 2.33
N ASN A 189 -23.06 -30.52 3.15
CA ASN A 189 -22.95 -30.73 4.59
C ASN A 189 -24.01 -29.90 5.34
N GLU A 190 -24.99 -30.58 5.93
CA GLU A 190 -25.97 -30.02 6.85
C GLU A 190 -25.39 -29.97 8.28
N ILE A 191 -24.76 -28.89 8.74
CA ILE A 191 -24.77 -28.53 10.17
C ILE A 191 -24.61 -27.02 10.34
N ALA A 192 -25.69 -26.31 10.69
CA ALA A 192 -25.65 -25.11 11.54
C ALA A 192 -27.09 -24.66 11.90
N GLY A 193 -27.63 -25.20 12.98
CA GLY A 193 -29.00 -24.86 13.41
C GLY A 193 -29.23 -25.14 14.88
N VAL A 194 -28.40 -24.60 15.76
CA VAL A 194 -28.69 -24.58 17.21
C VAL A 194 -28.47 -23.17 17.71
N LEU A 195 -29.55 -22.40 17.88
CA LEU A 195 -29.61 -21.25 18.79
C LEU A 195 -31.06 -21.01 19.21
N PHE A 196 -31.28 -21.16 20.52
CA PHE A 196 -32.53 -20.99 21.26
C PHE A 196 -33.11 -19.59 21.12
N PRO A 197 -34.46 -19.48 21.10
CA PRO A 197 -35.07 -18.47 21.97
C PRO A 197 -36.48 -18.88 22.44
N ASP A 198 -36.64 -19.52 23.60
CA ASP A 198 -37.94 -19.48 24.32
C ASP A 198 -37.89 -19.96 25.79
N VAL A 199 -36.93 -19.44 26.57
CA VAL A 199 -36.78 -19.84 27.99
C VAL A 199 -37.77 -19.14 28.94
N MET A 200 -38.34 -17.98 28.58
CA MET A 200 -39.08 -17.14 29.53
C MET A 200 -40.58 -17.49 29.65
N MET A 201 -41.22 -17.94 28.57
CA MET A 201 -42.68 -18.15 28.54
C MET A 201 -43.20 -19.23 29.51
N PRO A 202 -42.54 -20.39 29.68
CA PRO A 202 -43.03 -21.46 30.56
C PRO A 202 -42.96 -21.13 32.07
N ALA A 203 -42.06 -20.24 32.48
CA ALA A 203 -41.84 -19.89 33.90
C ALA A 203 -42.83 -18.82 34.40
N TYR A 204 -43.25 -17.90 33.51
CA TYR A 204 -44.24 -16.87 33.82
C TYR A 204 -45.65 -17.44 33.98
N SER A 205 -46.02 -18.42 33.14
CA SER A 205 -47.35 -19.04 33.19
C SER A 205 -47.60 -19.83 34.48
N ARG A 206 -46.54 -20.29 35.15
CA ARG A 206 -46.63 -21.06 36.39
C ARG A 206 -46.69 -20.20 37.66
N ASN A 207 -45.99 -19.06 37.68
CA ASN A 207 -46.04 -18.11 38.79
C ASN A 207 -45.82 -16.67 38.30
N ARG A 208 -46.80 -15.78 38.57
CA ARG A 208 -46.76 -14.37 38.13
C ARG A 208 -45.60 -13.59 38.78
N TRP A 209 -45.16 -14.00 39.97
CA TRP A 209 -44.02 -13.37 40.67
C TRP A 209 -42.66 -13.67 40.03
N SER A 210 -42.56 -14.70 39.18
CA SER A 210 -41.35 -14.97 38.39
C SER A 210 -40.96 -13.81 37.47
N CYS A 211 -41.90 -12.93 37.11
CA CYS A 211 -41.66 -11.72 36.31
C CYS A 211 -40.64 -10.76 36.95
N VAL A 212 -40.62 -10.65 38.29
CA VAL A 212 -39.68 -9.77 39.00
C VAL A 212 -38.23 -10.21 38.78
N PHE A 213 -37.98 -11.53 38.82
CA PHE A 213 -36.67 -12.09 38.51
C PHE A 213 -36.22 -11.73 37.09
N PHE A 214 -37.11 -11.85 36.10
CA PHE A 214 -36.80 -11.50 34.72
C PHE A 214 -36.62 -10.00 34.51
N ILE A 215 -37.38 -9.13 35.17
CA ILE A 215 -37.19 -7.67 35.09
C ILE A 215 -35.81 -7.29 35.63
N VAL A 216 -35.41 -7.82 36.79
CA VAL A 216 -34.09 -7.55 37.36
C VAL A 216 -32.99 -8.12 36.46
N TYR A 217 -33.14 -9.38 36.03
CA TYR A 217 -32.19 -10.04 35.13
C TYR A 217 -32.01 -9.28 33.81
N LEU A 218 -33.10 -8.93 33.12
CA LEU A 218 -33.06 -8.17 31.87
C LEU A 218 -32.55 -6.74 32.07
N SER A 219 -32.85 -6.10 33.20
CA SER A 219 -32.31 -4.77 33.50
C SER A 219 -30.78 -4.79 33.66
N ILE A 220 -30.24 -5.82 34.31
CA ILE A 220 -28.80 -5.99 34.49
C ILE A 220 -28.16 -6.38 33.15
N GLU A 221 -28.72 -7.34 32.43
CA GLU A 221 -28.18 -7.82 31.15
C GLU A 221 -28.18 -6.73 30.07
N LEU A 222 -29.29 -6.02 29.90
CA LEU A 222 -29.42 -5.02 28.84
C LEU A 222 -28.82 -3.66 29.19
N TYR A 223 -28.94 -3.17 30.44
CA TYR A 223 -28.44 -1.84 30.77
C TYR A 223 -27.02 -1.84 31.32
N PHE A 224 -26.62 -2.86 32.08
CA PHE A 224 -25.28 -2.91 32.63
C PHE A 224 -24.35 -3.68 31.68
N ILE A 225 -24.68 -4.94 31.36
CA ILE A 225 -23.77 -5.81 30.60
C ILE A 225 -23.63 -5.34 29.14
N MET A 226 -24.71 -5.06 28.40
CA MET A 226 -24.59 -4.58 27.01
C MET A 226 -23.89 -3.24 26.90
N ASN A 227 -24.17 -2.27 27.78
CA ASN A 227 -23.51 -0.96 27.73
C ASN A 227 -22.03 -1.03 28.14
N LEU A 228 -21.68 -1.88 29.12
CA LEU A 228 -20.28 -2.15 29.46
C LEU A 228 -19.55 -2.83 28.29
N LEU A 229 -20.18 -3.81 27.65
CA LEU A 229 -19.64 -4.49 26.47
C LEU A 229 -19.39 -3.49 25.33
N LEU A 230 -20.36 -2.62 25.02
CA LEU A 230 -20.22 -1.57 24.02
C LEU A 230 -19.07 -0.62 24.35
N ALA A 231 -18.92 -0.22 25.61
CA ALA A 231 -17.82 0.66 26.04
C ALA A 231 -16.44 0.02 25.81
N VAL A 232 -16.27 -1.25 26.19
CA VAL A 232 -15.00 -1.99 25.99
C VAL A 232 -14.73 -2.22 24.51
N VAL A 233 -15.74 -2.59 23.73
CA VAL A 233 -15.61 -2.75 22.27
C VAL A 233 -15.25 -1.43 21.60
N PHE A 234 -15.85 -0.32 22.03
CA PHE A 234 -15.53 1.01 21.50
C PHE A 234 -14.10 1.44 21.82
N ASP A 235 -13.65 1.27 23.07
CA ASP A 235 -12.29 1.63 23.47
C ASP A 235 -11.24 0.79 22.72
N THR A 236 -11.47 -0.52 22.60
CA THR A 236 -10.59 -1.40 21.82
C THR A 236 -10.60 -1.06 20.33
N PHE A 237 -11.76 -0.76 19.74
CA PHE A 237 -11.86 -0.32 18.34
C PHE A 237 -11.08 0.97 18.10
N ASN A 238 -11.26 1.99 18.95
CA ASN A 238 -10.52 3.25 18.85
C ASN A 238 -9.01 3.06 19.01
N GLY A 239 -8.60 2.18 19.92
CA GLY A 239 -7.19 1.81 20.09
C GLY A 239 -6.61 1.21 18.81
N VAL A 240 -7.32 0.25 18.19
CA VAL A 240 -6.93 -0.36 16.92
C VAL A 240 -6.91 0.67 15.78
N GLU A 241 -7.93 1.51 15.66
CA GLU A 241 -8.03 2.54 14.64
C GLU A 241 -6.85 3.52 14.74
N LYS A 242 -6.54 4.02 15.95
CA LYS A 242 -5.41 4.90 16.19
C LYS A 242 -4.07 4.25 15.81
N MET A 243 -3.87 2.98 16.15
CA MET A 243 -2.66 2.24 15.76
C MET A 243 -2.57 2.07 14.23
N LYS A 244 -3.69 1.77 13.56
CA LYS A 244 -3.74 1.65 12.09
C LYS A 244 -3.46 2.98 11.41
N PHE A 245 -4.06 4.06 11.87
CA PHE A 245 -3.82 5.41 11.36
C PHE A 245 -2.34 5.81 11.51
N LYS A 246 -1.77 5.60 12.72
CA LYS A 246 -0.35 5.86 12.97
C LYS A 246 0.54 5.05 12.03
N SER A 247 0.26 3.75 11.88
CA SER A 247 1.04 2.87 10.99
C SER A 247 0.96 3.32 9.53
N LEU A 248 -0.21 3.74 9.05
CA LEU A 248 -0.42 4.21 7.69
C LEU A 248 0.31 5.54 7.43
N MET A 249 0.25 6.46 8.38
CA MET A 249 0.96 7.74 8.28
C MET A 249 2.48 7.56 8.29
N LEU A 250 3.02 6.66 9.12
CA LEU A 250 4.44 6.31 9.12
C LEU A 250 4.88 5.67 7.79
N HIS A 251 4.06 4.79 7.23
CA HIS A 251 4.34 4.15 5.95
C HIS A 251 4.38 5.18 4.80
N LYS A 252 3.42 6.11 4.75
CA LYS A 252 3.43 7.23 3.81
C LYS A 252 4.67 8.13 3.97
N ARG A 253 5.10 8.41 5.21
CA ARG A 253 6.33 9.16 5.49
C ARG A 253 7.57 8.45 4.96
N SER A 254 7.68 7.14 5.19
CA SER A 254 8.77 6.31 4.68
C SER A 254 8.84 6.32 3.14
N ALA A 255 7.68 6.28 2.47
CA ALA A 255 7.60 6.37 1.00
C ALA A 255 8.19 7.69 0.45
N ILE A 256 7.87 8.81 1.09
CA ILE A 256 8.40 10.13 0.73
C ILE A 256 9.90 10.20 1.01
N ASP A 257 10.38 9.56 2.08
CA ASP A 257 11.81 9.50 2.37
C ASP A 257 12.59 8.76 1.28
N HIS A 258 12.10 7.60 0.82
CA HIS A 258 12.68 6.87 -0.32
C HIS A 258 12.63 7.67 -1.61
N ALA A 259 11.47 8.25 -1.95
CA ALA A 259 11.35 9.07 -3.15
C ALA A 259 12.27 10.30 -3.13
N PHE A 260 12.42 10.95 -1.98
CA PHE A 260 13.34 12.09 -1.85
C PHE A 260 14.81 11.67 -1.99
N GLN A 261 15.20 10.51 -1.47
CA GLN A 261 16.55 9.98 -1.66
C GLN A 261 16.87 9.74 -3.14
N LEU A 262 15.90 9.27 -3.94
CA LEU A 262 16.05 9.09 -5.38
C LEU A 262 16.17 10.41 -6.16
N LEU A 263 15.50 11.47 -5.68
CA LEU A 263 15.45 12.76 -6.36
C LEU A 263 16.62 13.68 -6.00
N VAL A 264 17.22 13.52 -4.83
CA VAL A 264 18.40 14.28 -4.41
C VAL A 264 19.64 13.68 -5.06
N SER A 265 20.33 14.47 -5.90
CA SER A 265 21.59 14.04 -6.53
C SER A 265 22.67 13.80 -5.47
N ARG A 266 23.49 12.75 -5.63
CA ARG A 266 24.74 12.54 -4.85
C ARG A 266 25.65 13.79 -4.83
N GLN A 267 25.56 14.66 -5.84
CA GLN A 267 26.37 15.87 -5.95
C GLN A 267 25.77 17.11 -5.25
N ARG A 268 24.47 17.11 -4.87
CA ARG A 268 23.84 18.23 -4.15
C ARG A 268 22.84 17.72 -3.09
N PRO A 269 23.31 17.38 -1.88
CA PRO A 269 22.47 16.89 -0.78
C PRO A 269 21.55 17.95 -0.15
N MET A 270 21.56 19.18 -0.67
CA MET A 270 20.99 20.37 -0.01
C MET A 270 19.47 20.53 -0.16
N GLY A 271 18.83 19.82 -1.10
CA GLY A 271 17.37 19.80 -1.22
C GLY A 271 16.83 19.46 -2.60
N LEU A 272 15.50 19.50 -2.74
CA LEU A 272 14.80 19.24 -4.01
C LEU A 272 14.59 20.55 -4.79
N SER A 273 15.05 20.57 -6.04
CA SER A 273 14.83 21.70 -6.97
C SER A 273 13.45 21.65 -7.62
N LEU A 274 12.94 22.80 -8.09
CA LEU A 274 11.67 22.87 -8.83
C LEU A 274 11.67 21.98 -10.08
N LYS A 275 12.81 21.84 -10.79
CA LYS A 275 12.92 20.98 -11.97
C LYS A 275 12.70 19.49 -11.63
N GLN A 276 13.27 19.04 -10.50
CA GLN A 276 13.11 17.66 -10.03
C GLN A 276 11.69 17.40 -9.52
N PHE A 277 11.09 18.38 -8.83
CA PHE A 277 9.70 18.31 -8.42
C PHE A 277 8.74 18.25 -9.63
N ASP A 278 8.99 19.07 -10.65
CA ASP A 278 8.20 19.06 -11.89
C ASP A 278 8.29 17.71 -12.60
N GLY A 279 9.50 17.13 -12.67
CA GLY A 279 9.75 15.79 -13.22
C GLY A 279 8.97 14.70 -12.49
N LEU A 280 9.04 14.67 -11.15
CA LEU A 280 8.27 13.73 -10.31
C LEU A 280 6.76 13.86 -10.57
N MET A 281 6.23 15.08 -10.54
CA MET A 281 4.80 15.31 -10.64
C MET A 281 4.21 14.94 -12.01
N ARG A 282 5.02 14.92 -13.08
CA ARG A 282 4.58 14.41 -14.39
C ARG A 282 4.21 12.94 -14.37
N PHE A 283 4.95 12.12 -13.60
CA PHE A 283 4.70 10.68 -13.50
C PHE A 283 3.70 10.36 -12.38
N TYR A 284 3.78 11.06 -11.25
CA TYR A 284 2.88 10.81 -10.12
C TYR A 284 1.44 11.29 -10.39
N ARG A 285 1.26 12.49 -10.97
CA ARG A 285 -0.05 13.11 -11.26
C ARG A 285 -0.06 13.75 -12.67
N PRO A 286 -0.12 12.96 -13.75
CA PRO A 286 0.02 13.47 -15.13
C PRO A 286 -1.06 14.46 -15.56
N ARG A 287 -2.24 14.44 -14.92
CA ARG A 287 -3.37 15.35 -15.22
C ARG A 287 -3.24 16.73 -14.55
N MET A 288 -2.20 16.96 -13.75
CA MET A 288 -2.00 18.21 -13.00
C MET A 288 -1.40 19.31 -13.88
N SER A 289 -1.97 20.52 -13.84
CA SER A 289 -1.47 21.64 -14.65
C SER A 289 -0.08 22.10 -14.20
N ALA A 290 0.68 22.75 -15.08
CA ALA A 290 1.99 23.31 -14.72
C ALA A 290 1.90 24.39 -13.63
N ARG A 291 0.80 25.16 -13.63
CA ARG A 291 0.53 26.17 -12.61
C ARG A 291 0.33 25.51 -11.25
N ASP A 292 -0.49 24.46 -11.18
CA ASP A 292 -0.79 23.78 -9.91
C ASP A 292 0.48 23.15 -9.36
N ARG A 293 1.31 22.52 -10.20
CA ARG A 293 2.61 21.97 -9.78
C ARG A 293 3.51 23.04 -9.15
N PHE A 294 3.59 24.22 -9.75
CA PHE A 294 4.33 25.35 -9.18
C PHE A 294 3.74 25.84 -7.85
N LEU A 295 2.41 25.94 -7.76
CA LEU A 295 1.73 26.34 -6.53
C LEU A 295 1.97 25.35 -5.39
N THR A 296 1.90 24.04 -5.67
CA THR A 296 2.21 23.00 -4.69
C THR A 296 3.67 23.08 -4.24
N TYR A 297 4.62 23.28 -5.16
CA TYR A 297 6.02 23.48 -4.78
C TYR A 297 6.19 24.69 -3.86
N LYS A 298 5.53 25.81 -4.17
CA LYS A 298 5.57 27.03 -3.36
C LYS A 298 4.92 26.82 -1.99
N ALA A 299 3.80 26.09 -1.92
CA ALA A 299 3.11 25.77 -0.67
C ALA A 299 3.97 24.91 0.27
N LEU A 300 4.74 23.96 -0.30
CA LEU A 300 5.67 23.12 0.47
C LEU A 300 6.89 23.90 0.96
N ASN A 301 7.26 24.98 0.26
CA ASN A 301 8.42 25.79 0.58
C ASN A 301 8.09 26.95 1.53
N THR A 302 7.67 26.61 2.75
CA THR A 302 7.32 27.59 3.79
C THR A 302 8.51 28.46 4.23
N ALA A 303 9.74 27.97 4.03
CA ALA A 303 10.98 28.65 4.42
C ALA A 303 11.49 29.68 3.40
N GLY A 304 10.88 29.78 2.21
CA GLY A 304 11.33 30.69 1.14
C GLY A 304 12.72 30.35 0.57
N ALA A 305 13.24 29.16 0.86
CA ALA A 305 14.56 28.70 0.40
C ALA A 305 14.52 28.32 -1.10
N PRO A 306 15.64 28.38 -1.84
CA PRO A 306 15.67 27.94 -3.24
C PRO A 306 15.45 26.42 -3.43
N MET A 307 15.44 25.64 -2.34
CA MET A 307 15.32 24.18 -2.35
C MET A 307 14.47 23.67 -1.18
N LEU A 308 13.72 22.59 -1.40
CA LEU A 308 12.96 21.91 -0.34
C LEU A 308 13.88 21.02 0.49
N SER A 309 13.97 21.29 1.80
CA SER A 309 14.76 20.51 2.75
C SER A 309 13.95 19.34 3.32
N ARG A 310 14.64 18.32 3.84
CA ARG A 310 14.04 17.11 4.45
C ARG A 310 13.10 17.40 5.61
N LYS A 311 13.29 18.53 6.31
CA LYS A 311 12.40 18.99 7.39
C LYS A 311 11.04 19.54 6.88
N ASN A 312 10.95 19.92 5.60
CA ASN A 312 9.73 20.48 4.99
C ASN A 312 8.94 19.43 4.19
N LYS A 313 9.12 18.13 4.50
CA LYS A 313 8.40 17.02 3.85
C LYS A 313 7.03 16.74 4.48
N GLU A 314 6.83 17.16 5.73
CA GLU A 314 5.59 16.97 6.48
C GLU A 314 4.34 17.58 5.83
N PRO A 315 4.38 18.74 5.13
CA PRO A 315 3.22 19.27 4.42
C PRO A 315 2.88 18.53 3.11
N LEU A 316 3.50 17.39 2.78
CA LEU A 316 3.03 16.55 1.67
C LEU A 316 1.87 15.62 2.09
N LEU A 317 1.66 15.42 3.39
CA LEU A 317 0.53 14.68 3.95
C LEU A 317 -0.43 15.65 4.63
N ASP A 318 -1.59 15.89 4.02
CA ASP A 318 -2.75 16.31 4.81
C ASP A 318 -3.15 15.18 5.78
N PRO A 319 -3.91 15.47 6.87
CA PRO A 319 -4.49 14.42 7.73
C PRO A 319 -5.36 13.40 6.97
N GLU A 320 -5.83 13.74 5.76
CA GLU A 320 -6.53 12.83 4.84
C GLU A 320 -5.61 12.11 3.83
N GLY A 321 -4.31 12.41 3.83
CA GLY A 321 -3.33 11.75 2.96
C GLY A 321 -3.48 12.05 1.46
N LYS A 322 -4.16 13.14 1.10
CA LYS A 322 -4.14 13.73 -0.25
C LYS A 322 -2.96 14.70 -0.34
N CYS A 323 -2.34 14.83 -1.52
CA CYS A 323 -1.47 15.97 -1.79
C CYS A 323 -2.27 17.24 -1.58
N VAL A 324 -1.78 18.13 -0.72
CA VAL A 324 -2.44 19.34 -0.26
C VAL A 324 -3.17 20.04 -1.41
N HIS A 325 -4.49 20.12 -1.28
CA HIS A 325 -5.33 21.06 -2.02
C HIS A 325 -4.96 22.47 -1.55
N ALA A 326 -3.84 23.01 -2.05
CA ALA A 326 -3.45 24.38 -1.82
C ALA A 326 -4.29 25.31 -2.72
N CYS A 327 -5.61 25.39 -2.47
CA CYS A 327 -6.49 26.53 -2.79
C CYS A 327 -7.95 26.14 -2.54
N ASN A 328 -8.43 26.32 -1.31
CA ASN A 328 -9.63 27.12 -1.10
C ASN A 328 -9.79 27.41 0.39
N GLU A 329 -9.18 28.51 0.85
CA GLU A 329 -9.75 29.39 1.87
C GLU A 329 -8.83 30.60 2.05
N LYS A 330 -9.43 31.78 1.93
CA LYS A 330 -8.85 33.14 2.06
C LYS A 330 -8.23 33.75 0.80
N CYS A 331 -9.11 34.12 -0.14
CA CYS A 331 -9.24 35.52 -0.52
C CYS A 331 -10.60 36.00 -0.01
#